data_AF-A0A7J4NNS5-F1
#
_entry.id   AF-A0A7J4NNS5-F1
#
_cell.length_a   1.000
_cell.length_b   1.000
_cell.length_c   1.000
_cell.angle_alpha   90.00
_cell.angle_beta   90.00
_cell.angle_gamma   90.00
#
_symmetry.space_group_name_H-M   'P 1'
#
loop_
_entity.id
_entity.type
_entity.pdbx_description
1 polymer ?
#
loop_
_entity_poly.entity_id
_entity_poly.type
_entity_poly.pdbx_seq_one_letter_code
_entity_poly.pdbx_strand_id
1 'polypeptide(L)' 'FADGWWQNQINMMLDLGKKAEQQSLAKYGLDFVTDTYLPEKLTNMGLI' A
#
# COMPACT_ATOMS: atom_id res chain seq x y z
N PHE A 1 2.67 -20.01 -2.49
CA PHE A 1 3.10 -19.08 -3.57
C PHE A 1 2.02 -18.78 -4.61
N ALA A 2 0.82 -19.37 -4.52
CA ALA A 2 -0.37 -18.90 -5.23
C ALA A 2 -1.50 -18.75 -4.21
N ASP A 3 -1.31 -17.89 -3.22
CA ASP A 3 -2.45 -17.53 -2.37
C ASP A 3 -3.44 -16.74 -3.24
N GLY A 4 -4.74 -16.94 -3.01
CA GLY A 4 -5.77 -16.15 -3.70
C GLY A 4 -5.75 -14.68 -3.29
N TRP A 5 -4.89 -14.30 -2.32
CA TRP A 5 -4.81 -12.94 -1.81
C TRP A 5 -4.32 -11.98 -2.89
N TRP A 6 -3.23 -12.31 -3.60
CA TRP A 6 -2.74 -11.47 -4.70
C TRP A 6 -3.77 -11.31 -5.82
N GLN A 7 -4.49 -12.39 -6.16
CA GLN A 7 -5.52 -12.36 -7.20
C GLN A 7 -6.70 -11.47 -6.79
N ASN A 8 -7.09 -11.49 -5.52
CA ASN A 8 -8.10 -10.58 -4.96
C ASN A 8 -7.63 -9.11 -4.99
N GLN A 9 -6.37 -8.83 -4.65
CA GLN A 9 -5.84 -7.46 -4.70
C GLN A 9 -5.80 -6.92 -6.13
N ILE A 10 -5.44 -7.76 -7.11
CA ILE A 10 -5.42 -7.37 -8.52
C ILE A 10 -6.84 -7.08 -9.02
N ASN A 11 -7.81 -7.95 -8.75
CA ASN A 11 -9.21 -7.74 -9.14
C ASN A 11 -9.78 -6.47 -8.51
N MET A 12 -9.50 -6.22 -7.22
CA MET A 12 -9.89 -4.98 -6.54
C MET A 12 -9.36 -3.74 -7.26
N MET A 13 -8.09 -3.75 -7.69
CA MET A 13 -7.50 -2.62 -8.42
C MET A 13 -8.11 -2.44 -9.81
N LEU A 14 -8.47 -3.53 -10.48
CA LEU A 14 -9.17 -3.50 -11.76
C LEU A 14 -10.58 -2.90 -11.61
N ASP A 15 -11.33 -3.30 -10.58
CA ASP A 15 -12.67 -2.78 -10.28
C ASP A 15 -12.64 -1.29 -9.91
N LEU A 16 -11.61 -0.85 -9.18
CA LEU A 16 -11.39 0.56 -8.83
C LEU A 16 -11.02 1.43 -10.03
N GLY A 17 -10.44 0.86 -11.09
CA GLY A 17 -10.03 1.57 -12.30
C GLY A 17 -8.99 2.66 -12.08
N LYS A 18 -8.26 2.63 -10.95
CA LYS A 18 -7.32 3.67 -10.53
C LYS A 18 -5.93 3.09 -10.32
N LYS A 19 -4.91 3.88 -10.64
CA LYS A 19 -3.51 3.57 -10.31
C LYS A 19 -3.11 4.32 -9.05
N ALA A 20 -2.41 3.64 -8.14
CA ALA A 20 -1.81 4.26 -6.97
C ALA A 20 -0.31 4.44 -7.22
N GLU A 21 0.18 5.69 -7.16
CA GLU A 21 1.59 6.01 -7.27
C GLU A 21 2.18 6.24 -5.88
N GLN A 22 3.31 5.61 -5.56
CA GLN A 22 3.94 5.77 -4.25
C GLN A 22 4.33 7.24 -3.98
N GLN A 23 4.69 8.00 -5.03
CA GLN A 23 5.00 9.43 -4.92
C GLN A 23 3.76 10.29 -4.60
N SER A 24 2.55 9.81 -4.89
CA SER A 24 1.32 10.54 -4.54
C SER A 24 1.11 10.66 -3.02
N LEU A 25 1.76 9.79 -2.23
CA LEU A 25 1.76 9.86 -0.77
C LEU A 25 2.53 11.08 -0.24
N ALA A 26 3.48 11.63 -1.00
CA ALA A 26 4.17 12.86 -0.64
C ALA A 26 3.22 14.09 -0.59
N LYS A 27 1.99 13.97 -1.13
CA LYS A 27 0.92 14.96 -0.94
C LYS A 27 0.63 15.24 0.54
N TYR A 28 0.85 14.27 1.42
CA TYR A 28 0.63 14.41 2.87
C TYR A 28 1.86 14.97 3.62
N GLY A 29 2.91 15.35 2.90
CA GLY A 29 4.19 15.83 3.44
C GLY A 29 5.36 14.97 2.94
N LEU A 30 6.53 15.59 2.79
CA LEU A 30 7.74 14.90 2.29
C LEU A 30 8.15 13.72 3.16
N ASP A 31 7.94 13.81 4.47
CA ASP A 31 8.33 12.81 5.46
C ASP A 31 7.21 11.80 5.77
N PHE A 32 6.02 11.95 5.18
CA PHE A 32 4.85 11.09 5.49
C PHE A 32 5.12 9.59 5.23
N VAL A 33 5.92 9.29 4.21
CA VAL A 33 6.25 7.90 3.85
C VAL A 33 7.09 7.23 4.94
N THR A 34 8.07 7.96 5.48
CA THR A 34 9.00 7.44 6.50
C THR A 34 8.38 7.42 7.89
N ASP A 35 7.58 8.43 8.21
CA ASP A 35 7.14 8.67 9.58
C ASP A 35 5.78 8.01 9.90
N THR A 36 4.98 7.72 8.87
CA THR A 36 3.62 7.19 9.04
C THR A 36 3.39 5.93 8.22
N TYR A 37 3.46 6.03 6.89
CA TYR A 37 2.99 4.96 6.02
C TYR A 37 3.79 3.66 6.17
N LEU A 38 5.12 3.72 6.18
CA LEU A 38 5.96 2.53 6.31
C LEU A 38 5.90 1.91 7.72
N PRO A 39 6.05 2.67 8.82
CA PRO A 39 5.94 2.11 10.17
C PRO A 39 4.59 1.41 10.41
N GLU A 40 3.48 2.05 10.06
CA GLU A 40 2.14 1.47 10.24
C GLU A 40 1.96 0.20 9.41
N LYS A 41 2.39 0.21 8.14
CA LYS A 41 2.26 -0.94 7.26
C LYS A 41 3.07 -2.13 7.77
N LEU A 42 4.31 -1.91 8.19
CA LEU A 42 5.19 -2.98 8.70
C LEU A 42 4.67 -3.56 10.02
N THR A 43 4.16 -2.72 10.92
CA THR A 43 3.52 -3.15 12.18
C THR A 43 2.28 -4.00 11.89
N ASN A 44 1.41 -3.57 10.97
CA ASN A 44 0.21 -4.32 10.56
C ASN A 44 0.55 -5.68 9.90
N MET A 45 1.73 -5.80 9.31
CA MET A 45 2.25 -7.05 8.75
C MET A 45 2.98 -7.92 9.81
N GLY A 46 3.13 -7.44 11.04
CA GLY A 46 3.82 -8.14 12.14
C GLY A 46 5.33 -8.28 11.92
N LEU A 47 5.93 -7.38 11.15
CA LEU A 47 7.36 -7.43 10.79
C LEU A 47 8.26 -6.65 11.76
N ILE A 48 7.69 -5.71 12.50
CA ILE A 48 8.33 -4.89 13.54
C ILE A 48 7.39 -4.71 14.73
#